data_AF-A0A6M0F464-F1
#
_entry.id   AF-A0A6M0F464-F1
#
_cell.length_a   1.000
_cell.length_b   1.000
_cell.length_c   1.000
_cell.angle_alpha   90.00
_cell.angle_beta   90.00
_cell.angle_gamma   90.00
#
_symmetry.space_group_name_H-M   'P 1'
#
loop_
_entity.id
_entity.type
_entity.pdbx_description
1 polymer ?
#
loop_
_entity_poly.entity_id
_entity_poly.type
_entity_poly.pdbx_seq_one_letter_code
_entity_poly.pdbx_strand_id
1 'polypeptide(L)' 'CVVPAYPMGRTFRDRLGELTRNIGAIATTTYLVTGGHVLNLSALGPPLPPMPSLHQANPDHD' A
#
# COMPACT_ATOMS: atom_id res chain seq x y z
N CYS A 1 -8.03 -12.80 -0.47
CA CYS A 1 -7.65 -11.83 0.57
C CYS A 1 -8.47 -12.11 1.83
N VAL A 2 -7.80 -12.33 2.96
CA VAL A 2 -8.48 -12.40 4.27
C VAL A 2 -8.88 -10.98 4.63
N VAL A 3 -10.18 -10.70 4.65
CA VAL A 3 -10.69 -9.45 5.23
C VAL A 3 -10.85 -9.71 6.73
N PRO A 4 -10.14 -8.97 7.60
CA PRO A 4 -10.29 -9.16 9.03
C PRO A 4 -11.74 -8.91 9.45
N ALA A 5 -12.32 -9.84 10.20
CA ALA A 5 -13.68 -9.72 10.72
C ALA A 5 -13.82 -8.48 11.63
N TYR A 6 -12.76 -8.18 12.39
CA TYR A 6 -12.71 -7.05 13.31
C TYR A 6 -12.30 -5.73 12.63
N PRO A 7 -12.97 -4.61 12.95
CA PRO A 7 -12.63 -3.29 12.40
C PRO A 7 -11.15 -2.90 12.57
N MET A 8 -10.55 -3.22 13.72
CA MET A 8 -9.13 -2.90 13.97
C MET A 8 -8.19 -3.55 12.96
N GLY A 9 -8.50 -4.78 12.54
CA GLY A 9 -7.69 -5.51 11.57
C GLY A 9 -7.78 -4.88 10.17
N ARG A 10 -8.95 -4.36 9.80
CA ARG A 10 -9.12 -3.61 8.55
C ARG A 10 -8.31 -2.33 8.56
N THR A 11 -8.43 -1.53 9.64
CA THR A 11 -7.64 -0.30 9.81
C THR A 11 -6.14 -0.57 9.79
N PHE A 12 -5.68 -1.63 10.46
CA PHE A 12 -4.27 -2.02 10.44
C PHE A 12 -3.80 -2.39 9.03
N ARG A 13 -4.56 -3.26 8.33
CA ARG A 13 -4.27 -3.64 6.94
C ARG A 13 -4.17 -2.41 6.04
N ASP A 14 -5.11 -1.47 6.17
CA ASP A 14 -5.16 -0.28 5.32
C ASP A 14 -3.95 0.64 5.57
N ARG A 15 -3.61 0.92 6.84
CA ARG A 15 -2.43 1.71 7.20
C ARG A 15 -1.12 1.03 6.79
N LEU A 16 -1.03 -0.28 6.95
CA LEU A 16 0.15 -1.04 6.53
C LEU A 16 0.33 -1.01 5.01
N GLY A 17 -0.77 -1.15 4.24
CA GLY A 17 -0.75 -1.04 2.79
C GLY A 17 -0.32 0.35 2.31
N GLU A 18 -0.85 1.41 2.94
CA GLU A 18 -0.47 2.79 2.66
C GLU A 18 1.02 3.03 2.94
N LEU A 19 1.50 2.63 4.12
CA LEU A 19 2.91 2.75 4.49
C LEU A 19 3.82 1.99 3.52
N THR A 20 3.44 0.77 3.14
CA THR A 20 4.22 -0.05 2.21
C THR A 20 4.35 0.61 0.83
N ARG A 21 3.28 1.26 0.34
CA ARG A 21 3.32 2.01 -0.93
C ARG A 21 4.21 3.25 -0.81
N ASN A 22 4.13 3.98 0.30
CA ASN A 22 4.97 5.16 0.52
C ASN A 22 6.46 4.80 0.58
N ILE A 23 6.81 3.70 1.25
CA ILE A 23 8.19 3.19 1.28
C ILE A 23 8.61 2.69 -0.11
N GLY A 24 7.77 1.91 -0.78
CA GLY A 24 8.05 1.38 -2.13
C GLY A 24 8.25 2.48 -3.19
N ALA A 25 7.64 3.65 -3.01
CA ALA A 25 7.80 4.79 -3.91
C ALA A 25 9.17 5.49 -3.77
N ILE A 26 9.81 5.42 -2.61
CA ILE A 26 11.14 6.02 -2.37
C ILE A 26 12.29 5.00 -2.45
N ALA A 27 11.97 3.71 -2.53
CA ALA A 27 12.96 2.65 -2.64
C ALA A 27 13.59 2.63 -4.05
N THR A 28 14.91 2.46 -4.12
CA THR A 28 15.63 2.29 -5.39
C THR A 28 15.18 1.03 -6.14
N THR A 29 14.84 -0.03 -5.41
CA THR A 29 14.34 -1.28 -5.98
C THR A 29 13.31 -1.91 -5.04
N THR A 30 12.20 -2.37 -5.61
CA THR A 30 11.13 -3.06 -4.88
C THR A 30 10.96 -4.48 -5.41
N TYR A 31 10.94 -5.46 -4.51
CA TYR A 31 10.71 -6.87 -4.84
C TYR A 31 9.38 -7.37 -4.28
N LEU A 32 8.67 -8.16 -5.07
CA LEU A 32 7.55 -8.99 -4.62
C LEU A 32 8.07 -10.41 -4.37
N VAL A 33 7.83 -10.93 -3.17
CA VAL A 33 8.19 -12.31 -2.80
C VAL A 33 6.90 -13.08 -2.52
N THR A 34 6.67 -14.18 -3.24
CA THR A 34 5.46 -15.01 -3.08
C THR A 34 5.70 -16.43 -3.59
N GLY A 35 5.12 -17.43 -2.91
CA GLY A 35 5.21 -18.83 -3.35
C GLY A 35 6.63 -19.34 -3.61
N GLY A 36 7.63 -18.85 -2.86
CA GLY A 36 9.05 -19.18 -3.05
C GLY A 36 9.75 -18.45 -4.20
N HIS A 37 9.09 -17.53 -4.90
CA HIS A 37 9.64 -16.76 -6.01
C HIS A 37 9.89 -15.30 -5.62
N VAL A 38 10.88 -14.69 -6.27
CA VAL A 38 11.21 -13.26 -6.13
C VAL A 38 11.02 -12.59 -7.49
N LEU A 39 10.31 -11.46 -7.50
CA LEU A 39 10.02 -10.68 -8.69
C LEU A 39 10.46 -9.22 -8.49
N ASN A 40 11.30 -8.70 -9.39
CA ASN A 40 11.71 -7.30 -9.37
C ASN A 40 10.62 -6.42 -9.98
N LEU A 41 9.85 -5.72 -9.14
CA LEU A 41 8.77 -4.84 -9.60
C LEU A 41 9.29 -3.60 -10.31
N SER A 42 10.46 -3.10 -9.92
CA SER A 42 11.10 -1.93 -10.53
C SER A 42 11.53 -2.16 -11.99
N ALA A 43 11.72 -3.43 -12.38
CA ALA A 43 11.99 -3.80 -13.78
C ALA A 43 10.71 -3.99 -14.61
N LEU A 44 9.56 -4.18 -13.96
CA LEU A 44 8.29 -4.46 -14.63
C LEU A 44 7.46 -3.21 -14.93
N GLY A 45 7.68 -2.13 -14.17
CA GLY A 45 6.97 -0.88 -14.41
C GLY A 45 7.26 0.20 -13.37
N PRO A 46 6.77 1.43 -13.61
CA PRO A 46 6.90 2.53 -12.67
C PRO A 46 6.01 2.30 -11.43
N PRO A 47 6.37 2.87 -10.26
CA PRO A 47 5.53 2.83 -9.07
C PRO A 47 4.20 3.54 -9.32
N LEU A 48 3.17 3.14 -8.55
CA LEU A 48 1.89 3.83 -8.57
C LEU A 48 2.06 5.26 -8.01
N PRO A 49 1.25 6.24 -8.48
CA PRO A 49 1.27 7.59 -7.93
C PRO A 49 1.02 7.57 -6.40
N PRO A 50 1.33 8.63 -5.64
CA PRO A 50 0.99 8.66 -4.22
C PRO A 50 -0.52 8.43 -4.01
N MET A 51 -0.91 7.67 -2.98
CA MET A 51 -2.32 7.63 -2.59
C MET A 51 -2.72 9.03 -2.11
N PRO A 52 -3.90 9.54 -2.51
CA PRO A 52 -4.43 10.75 -1.89
C PRO A 52 -4.60 10.48 -0.39
N SER A 53 -3.99 11.34 0.42
CA SER A 53 -4.03 11.23 1.87
C SER A 53 -5.47 11.05 2.35
N LEU A 54 -5.74 10.08 3.22
CA LEU A 54 -7.07 9.84 3.82
C LEU A 54 -7.64 11.10 4.51
N HIS A 55 -6.79 12.05 4.90
CA HIS A 55 -7.16 13.34 5.45
C HIS A 55 -7.87 14.28 4.44
N GLN A 56 -7.71 14.04 3.15
CA GLN A 56 -8.29 14.87 2.08
C GLN A 56 -9.61 14.30 1.53
N ALA A 57 -10.06 13.16 2.06
CA ALA A 57 -11.26 12.46 1.61
C ALA A 57 -12.51 12.74 2.47
N ASN A 58 -12.41 13.61 3.48
CA ASN A 58 -13.58 14.06 4.24
C ASN A 58 -13.89 15.52 3.84
N PRO A 59 -14.73 15.76 2.82
CA PRO A 59 -15.21 17.10 2.57
C PRO A 59 -15.94 17.58 3.82
N ASP A 60 -15.48 18.74 4.30
CA ASP A 60 -16.09 19.59 5.31
C ASP A 60 -17.61 19.62 5.08
N HIS A 61 -18.36 19.00 5.99
CA HIS A 61 -19.80 19.14 6.05
C HIS A 61 -20.06 20.23 7.11
N ASP A 62 -20.13 21.47 6.63
CA ASP A 62 -20.97 22.52 7.25
C ASP A 62 -22.46 22.15 7.07
#